data_AF-A0A1G1GZG4-F1
#
_entry.id   AF-A0A1G1GZG4-F1
#
_cell.length_a   1.000
_cell.length_b   1.000
_cell.length_c   1.000
_cell.angle_alpha   90.00
_cell.angle_beta   90.00
_cell.angle_gamma   90.00
#
_symmetry.space_group_name_H-M   'P 1'
#
loop_
_entity.id
_entity.type
_entity.pdbx_description
1 polymer ?
#
loop_
_entity_poly.entity_id
_entity_poly.type
_entity_poly.pdbx_seq_one_letter_code
_entity_poly.pdbx_strand_id
1 'polypeptide(L)' 'MEKLPLPFKQMGMSIHKDMDALADAVVQKETPQQILQRLSSMTARCTTCHDLYRFSAER' A
#
# COMPACT_ATOMS: atom_id res chain seq x y z
N MET A 1 -3.69 23.91 -8.64
CA MET A 1 -3.31 22.56 -8.19
C MET A 1 -2.93 22.63 -6.72
N GLU A 2 -3.86 22.26 -5.85
CA GLU A 2 -3.58 22.03 -4.43
C GLU A 2 -2.50 20.94 -4.32
N LYS A 3 -1.42 21.21 -3.57
CA LYS A 3 -0.36 20.22 -3.36
C LYS A 3 -0.91 19.18 -2.37
N LEU A 4 -0.90 17.91 -2.76
CA LEU A 4 -1.28 16.82 -1.85
C LEU A 4 -0.42 16.84 -0.58
N PRO A 5 -1.00 16.54 0.60
CA PRO A 5 -0.25 16.47 1.86
C PRO A 5 0.96 15.54 1.75
N LEU A 6 2.07 15.90 2.41
CA LEU A 6 3.27 15.05 2.40
C LEU A 6 2.99 13.63 2.92
N PRO A 7 2.22 13.41 4.00
CA PRO A 7 1.90 12.07 4.48
C PRO A 7 1.11 11.24 3.46
N PHE A 8 0.22 11.87 2.69
CA PHE A 8 -0.51 11.21 1.60
C PHE A 8 0.45 10.66 0.54
N LYS A 9 1.42 11.49 0.10
CA LYS A 9 2.43 11.09 -0.88
C LYS A 9 3.34 9.99 -0.34
N GLN A 10 3.76 10.09 0.91
CA GLN A 10 4.60 9.07 1.56
C GLN A 10 3.88 7.72 1.64
N MET A 11 2.59 7.73 1.99
CA MET A 11 1.77 6.51 2.03
C MET A 11 1.62 5.90 0.63
N GLY A 12 1.31 6.70 -0.38
CA GLY A 12 1.27 6.23 -1.78
C GLY A 12 2.59 5.63 -2.24
N MET A 13 3.72 6.28 -1.96
CA MET A 13 5.05 5.75 -2.31
C MET A 13 5.41 4.48 -1.54
N SER A 14 4.92 4.30 -0.31
CA SER A 14 5.15 3.06 0.45
C SER A 14 4.47 1.86 -0.22
N ILE A 15 3.25 2.04 -0.75
CA ILE A 15 2.53 1.00 -1.47
C ILE A 15 3.28 0.59 -2.74
N HIS A 16 3.80 1.54 -3.52
CA HIS A 16 4.62 1.21 -4.70
C HIS A 16 5.81 0.31 -4.33
N LYS A 17 6.55 0.66 -3.28
CA LYS A 17 7.70 -0.14 -2.81
C LYS A 17 7.28 -1.52 -2.31
N ASP A 18 6.15 -1.62 -1.60
CA ASP A 18 5.65 -2.90 -1.12
C ASP A 18 5.23 -3.82 -2.27
N MET A 19 4.62 -3.28 -3.32
CA MET A 19 4.23 -4.03 -4.50
C MET A 19 5.45 -4.57 -5.25
N ASP A 20 6.48 -3.74 -5.44
CA ASP A 20 7.75 -4.17 -6.04
C ASP A 20 8.40 -5.27 -5.19
N ALA A 21 8.48 -5.07 -3.88
CA ALA A 21 9.04 -6.07 -2.95
C ALA A 21 8.23 -7.38 -2.92
N LEU A 22 6.91 -7.32 -3.10
CA LEU A 22 6.05 -8.50 -3.21
C LEU A 22 6.34 -9.27 -4.51
N ALA A 23 6.50 -8.55 -5.63
CA ALA A 23 6.87 -9.16 -6.91
C ALA A 23 8.25 -9.84 -6.82
N ASP A 24 9.24 -9.15 -6.24
CA ASP A 24 10.57 -9.70 -6.01
C ASP A 24 10.53 -10.96 -5.14
N ALA A 25 9.74 -10.96 -4.07
CA ALA A 25 9.58 -12.12 -3.18
C ALA A 25 9.01 -13.34 -3.91
N VAL A 26 8.06 -13.13 -4.83
CA VAL A 26 7.52 -14.21 -5.68
C VAL A 26 8.60 -14.76 -6.61
N VAL A 27 9.37 -13.89 -7.28
CA VAL A 27 10.49 -14.30 -8.15
C VAL A 27 11.56 -15.07 -7.36
N GLN A 28 11.82 -14.66 -6.11
CA GLN A 28 12.76 -15.31 -5.21
C GLN A 28 12.24 -16.61 -4.59
N LYS A 29 11.01 -17.04 -4.92
CA LYS A 29 10.37 -18.27 -4.43
C LYS A 29 10.24 -18.30 -2.91
N GLU A 30 9.92 -17.16 -2.30
CA GLU A 30 9.51 -17.14 -0.89
C GLU A 30 8.31 -18.06 -0.65
N THR A 31 8.18 -18.55 0.58
CA THR A 31 7.08 -19.45 0.94
C THR A 31 5.72 -18.74 0.85
N PRO A 32 4.62 -19.48 0.60
CA PRO A 32 3.28 -18.90 0.58
C PRO A 32 2.94 -18.09 1.84
N GLN A 33 3.43 -18.53 3.02
CA GLN A 33 3.24 -17.84 4.29
C GLN A 33 3.95 -16.48 4.32
N GLN A 34 5.17 -16.38 3.79
CA GLN A 34 5.89 -15.11 3.68
C GLN A 34 5.19 -14.15 2.70
N ILE A 35 4.76 -14.66 1.54
CA ILE A 35 3.98 -13.87 0.57
C ILE A 35 2.68 -13.36 1.19
N LEU A 36 1.96 -14.20 1.93
CA LEU A 36 0.72 -13.83 2.60
C LEU A 36 0.94 -12.75 3.67
N GLN A 37 2.01 -12.86 4.46
CA GLN A 37 2.36 -11.85 5.46
C GLN A 37 2.66 -10.49 4.84
N ARG A 38 3.40 -10.47 3.72
CA ARG A 38 3.70 -9.25 2.97
C ARG A 38 2.42 -8.62 2.40
N LEU A 39 1.57 -9.44 1.78
CA LEU A 39 0.28 -9.00 1.24
C LEU A 39 -0.60 -8.41 2.34
N SER A 40 -0.73 -9.08 3.48
CA SER A 40 -1.51 -8.59 4.62
C SER A 40 -1.00 -7.25 5.16
N SER A 41 0.32 -7.09 5.25
CA SER A 41 0.94 -5.85 5.72
C SER A 41 0.72 -4.69 4.74
N MET A 42 0.79 -4.97 3.44
CA MET A 42 0.52 -4.00 2.38
C MET A 42 -0.96 -3.57 2.36
N THR A 43 -1.91 -4.51 2.46
CA THR A 43 -3.34 -4.20 2.39
C THR A 43 -3.86 -3.42 3.60
N ALA A 44 -3.24 -3.57 4.79
CA ALA A 44 -3.54 -2.73 5.95
C ALA A 44 -3.27 -1.23 5.70
N ARG A 45 -2.31 -0.91 4.84
CA ARG A 45 -2.06 0.49 4.42
C ARG A 45 -3.14 1.00 3.46
N CYS A 46 -3.77 0.13 2.68
CA CYS A 46 -4.90 0.51 1.82
C CYS A 46 -6.09 0.99 2.65
N THR A 47 -6.47 0.25 3.70
CA THR A 47 -7.59 0.65 4.57
C THR A 47 -7.26 1.93 5.32
N THR A 48 -6.06 2.04 5.88
CA THR A 48 -5.59 3.27 6.57
C THR A 48 -5.64 4.50 5.65
N CYS A 49 -5.16 4.38 4.41
CA CYS A 49 -5.20 5.47 3.44
C CYS A 49 -6.65 5.88 3.14
N HIS A 50 -7.53 4.90 2.95
CA HIS A 50 -8.91 5.16 2.64
C HIS A 50 -9.67 5.79 3.81
N ASP A 51 -9.38 5.40 5.05
CA ASP A 51 -10.00 5.99 6.23
C ASP A 51 -9.62 7.46 6.41
N LEU A 52 -8.38 7.84 6.05
CA LEU A 52 -7.85 9.20 6.22
C LEU A 52 -8.08 10.12 5.02
N TYR A 53 -8.07 9.58 3.81
CA TYR A 53 -7.93 10.38 2.59
C TYR A 53 -8.93 10.03 1.48
N ARG A 54 -9.78 9.01 1.65
CA ARG A 54 -10.80 8.73 0.64
C ARG A 54 -11.81 9.87 0.61
N PHE A 55 -11.82 10.62 -0.49
CA PHE A 55 -12.90 11.52 -0.78
C PHE A 55 -14.18 10.71 -1.00
N SER A 56 -15.14 10.81 -0.09
CA SER A 56 -16.52 10.45 -0.40
C SER A 56 -17.11 11.56 -1.26
N ALA A 57 -17.73 11.20 -2.39
CA ALA A 57 -18.72 12.09 -2.96
C ALA A 57 -19.87 12.18 -1.94
N GLU A 58 -20.05 13.34 -1.31
CA GLU A 58 -21.31 13.64 -0.64
C GLU A 58 -22.43 13.45 -1.67
N ARG A 59 -23.49 12.73 -1.26
CA ARG A 59 -24.70 12.57 -2.08
C ARG A 59 -25.57 13.80 -1.98
#